data_AF-A0AAW0E4I8-F1
#
_entry.id   AF-A0AAW0E4I8-F1
#
_cell.length_a   1.000
_cell.length_b   1.000
_cell.length_c   1.000
_cell.angle_alpha   90.00
_cell.angle_beta   90.00
_cell.angle_gamma   90.00
#
_symmetry.space_group_name_H-M   'P 1'
#
loop_
_entity.id
_entity.type
_entity.pdbx_description
1 polymer ?
#
loop_
_entity_poly.entity_id
_entity_poly.type
_entity_poly.pdbx_seq_one_letter_code
_entity_poly.pdbx_strand_id
1 'polypeptide(L)'
;MPPSKRPASDFEDDQASDGEFAPGPSKPVAKKPRATKAKATTTTANTNRTLAELEAMSHSDLAAYAFQLQTQLSGGEWTPEKIQERINKTADICRAEIKKQMKWQPSCKQGTTKWSYTAVVPHEDVFYGLFGIEKGGKAWKTKKVPLEEFRQKVGHISASIRYGSLRLTGTEMAIKTPIVKKRTKHFKRHQSDRYHSVKEAWRKPKGIDNRVRRRFKGQSPMPKIGYGSNKKTRHLLPNGLKKFLVSNVKELELLLMHNKSYAAEIAHNVSSRNRTTILERAKVLGVKVTNPAARLRSEE
;
A
#
# COMPACT_ATOMS: atom_id res chain seq x y z
N MET A 1 4.47 10.93 45.86
CA MET A 1 4.47 12.19 46.63
C MET A 1 5.11 13.29 45.78
N PRO A 2 4.52 14.49 45.69
CA PRO A 2 5.07 15.59 44.91
C PRO A 2 6.30 16.21 45.59
N PRO A 3 7.23 16.85 44.84
CA PRO A 3 8.41 17.46 45.42
C PRO A 3 8.09 18.76 46.19
N SER A 4 8.71 18.92 47.35
CA SER A 4 8.53 20.01 48.31
C SER A 4 9.09 21.35 47.83
N LYS A 5 8.32 22.42 48.09
CA LYS A 5 8.69 23.83 47.94
C LYS A 5 9.95 24.17 48.74
N ARG A 6 10.88 24.95 48.16
CA ARG A 6 11.90 25.69 48.92
C ARG A 6 11.37 27.07 49.33
N PRO A 7 11.76 27.60 50.50
CA PRO A 7 11.25 28.87 51.02
C PRO A 7 11.95 30.09 50.42
N ALA A 8 11.26 31.23 50.50
CA ALA A 8 11.70 32.56 50.10
C ALA A 8 12.49 33.25 51.24
N SER A 9 13.57 33.93 50.86
CA SER A 9 14.38 34.95 51.58
C SER A 9 15.53 35.30 50.62
N ASP A 10 16.03 36.51 50.45
CA ASP A 10 15.69 37.83 50.96
C ASP A 10 15.97 38.85 49.84
N PHE A 11 15.24 39.96 49.92
CA PHE A 11 15.28 41.10 49.02
C PHE A 11 16.34 42.07 49.57
N GLU A 12 17.44 42.28 48.86
CA GLU A 12 18.29 43.45 49.03
C GLU A 12 18.49 44.13 47.68
N ASP A 13 18.05 45.39 47.65
CA ASP A 13 18.21 46.36 46.58
C ASP A 13 19.68 46.72 46.40
N ASP A 14 20.19 46.67 45.16
CA ASP A 14 21.33 47.51 44.78
C ASP A 14 21.22 47.99 43.32
N GLN A 15 20.85 49.27 43.26
CA GLN A 15 21.15 50.31 42.27
C GLN A 15 21.22 49.97 40.78
N ALA A 16 20.29 50.58 40.05
CA ALA A 16 20.28 50.75 38.61
C ALA A 16 21.50 51.53 38.12
N SER A 17 22.29 50.92 37.24
CA SER A 17 23.13 51.61 36.28
C SER A 17 22.56 51.37 34.88
N ASP A 18 21.97 52.40 34.29
CA ASP A 18 21.48 52.44 32.92
C ASP A 18 22.64 52.25 31.94
N GLY A 19 22.88 50.99 31.57
CA GLY A 19 23.76 50.58 30.48
C GLY A 19 22.95 50.45 29.19
N GLU A 20 23.00 51.50 28.37
CA GLU A 20 22.46 51.57 27.01
C GLU A 20 23.06 50.44 26.13
N PHE A 21 22.37 49.30 26.05
CA PHE A 21 22.77 48.20 25.17
C PHE A 21 22.32 48.50 23.74
N ALA A 22 23.17 49.19 22.99
CA ALA A 22 23.03 49.34 21.55
C ALA A 22 23.03 47.96 20.86
N PRO A 23 22.03 47.61 20.02
CA PRO A 23 22.07 46.37 19.26
C PRO A 23 23.15 46.45 18.20
N GLY A 24 24.24 45.69 18.39
CA GLY A 24 25.29 45.53 17.38
C GLY A 24 24.74 45.00 16.05
N PRO A 25 25.36 45.35 14.90
CA PRO A 25 24.85 44.99 13.59
C PRO A 25 24.90 43.47 13.37
N SER A 26 23.73 42.86 13.29
CA SER A 26 23.61 41.47 12.84
C SER A 26 23.98 41.39 11.36
N LYS A 27 25.18 40.87 11.06
CA LYS A 27 25.53 40.49 9.69
C LYS A 27 24.58 39.37 9.26
N PRO A 28 23.84 39.50 8.14
CA PRO A 28 23.03 38.40 7.64
C PRO A 28 23.97 37.28 7.19
N VAL A 29 23.93 36.14 7.90
CA VAL A 29 24.60 34.91 7.47
C VAL A 29 23.94 34.48 6.15
N ALA A 30 24.68 34.61 5.05
CA ALA A 30 24.26 34.18 3.74
C ALA A 30 23.94 32.67 3.77
N LYS A 31 22.66 32.32 3.64
CA LYS A 31 22.25 30.94 3.39
C LYS A 31 22.94 30.48 2.09
N LYS A 32 23.77 29.44 2.18
CA LYS A 32 24.30 28.74 0.99
C LYS A 32 23.13 28.47 0.02
N PRO A 33 23.24 28.84 -1.26
CA PRO A 33 22.16 28.61 -2.21
C PRO A 33 21.90 27.11 -2.26
N ARG A 34 20.64 26.75 -2.00
CA ARG A 34 20.13 25.40 -2.21
C ARG A 34 20.34 25.10 -3.69
N ALA A 35 21.23 24.16 -4.01
CA ALA A 35 21.46 23.72 -5.38
C ALA A 35 20.10 23.32 -5.99
N THR A 36 19.56 24.20 -6.83
CA THR A 36 18.44 23.90 -7.70
C THR A 36 18.95 22.84 -8.66
N LYS A 37 18.32 21.67 -8.67
CA LYS A 37 18.55 20.71 -9.75
C LYS A 37 18.27 21.46 -11.05
N ALA A 38 19.30 21.67 -11.87
CA ALA A 38 19.14 22.14 -13.23
C ALA A 38 18.11 21.22 -13.90
N LYS A 39 16.93 21.77 -14.18
CA LYS A 39 15.95 21.09 -15.02
C LYS A 39 16.58 21.12 -16.40
N ALA A 40 17.02 19.97 -16.91
CA ALA A 40 17.49 19.86 -18.28
C ALA A 40 16.40 20.42 -19.20
N THR A 41 16.67 21.59 -19.79
CA THR A 41 15.80 22.24 -20.74
C THR A 41 15.98 21.53 -22.07
N THR A 42 15.33 20.37 -22.24
CA THR A 42 15.00 19.92 -23.58
C THR A 42 13.80 20.75 -24.02
N THR A 43 14.08 21.80 -24.78
CA THR A 43 13.06 22.62 -25.45
C THR A 43 12.30 21.73 -26.43
N THR A 44 11.16 21.18 -26.02
CA THR A 44 10.15 20.69 -26.95
C THR A 44 8.95 21.60 -26.77
N ALA A 45 8.65 22.38 -27.82
CA ALA A 45 7.62 23.39 -27.83
C ALA A 45 6.24 22.78 -27.50
N ASN A 46 5.61 23.23 -26.41
CA ASN A 46 4.18 23.03 -26.18
C ASN A 46 3.43 24.09 -27.00
N THR A 47 3.11 23.78 -28.25
CA THR A 47 2.19 24.58 -29.07
C THR A 47 0.76 24.27 -28.62
N ASN A 48 0.21 25.07 -27.70
CA ASN A 48 -1.21 25.01 -27.41
C ASN A 48 -1.98 25.54 -28.64
N ARG A 49 -2.59 24.63 -29.42
CA ARG A 49 -3.44 25.00 -30.56
C ARG A 49 -4.63 25.83 -30.12
N THR A 50 -5.03 26.81 -30.93
CA THR A 50 -6.22 27.62 -30.65
C THR A 50 -7.51 26.83 -30.92
N LEU A 51 -8.63 27.21 -30.31
CA LEU A 51 -9.92 26.51 -30.46
C LEU A 51 -10.35 26.44 -31.95
N ALA A 52 -10.15 27.54 -32.69
CA ALA A 52 -10.45 27.62 -34.11
C ALA A 52 -9.60 26.64 -34.95
N GLU A 53 -8.34 26.43 -34.59
CA GLU A 53 -7.47 25.44 -35.24
C GLU A 53 -7.91 24.00 -34.95
N LEU A 54 -8.49 23.74 -33.77
CA LEU A 54 -9.00 22.42 -33.41
C LEU A 54 -10.29 22.08 -34.14
N GLU A 55 -11.17 23.06 -34.35
CA GLU A 55 -12.43 22.89 -35.07
C GLU A 55 -12.23 22.75 -36.60
N ALA A 56 -11.15 23.33 -37.13
CA ALA A 56 -10.79 23.22 -38.54
C ALA A 56 -10.11 21.89 -38.91
N MET A 57 -9.70 21.08 -37.94
CA MET A 57 -9.05 19.79 -38.20
C MET A 57 -10.05 18.70 -38.59
N SER A 58 -9.59 17.78 -39.43
CA SER A 58 -10.34 16.55 -39.68
C SER A 58 -10.51 15.74 -38.38
N HIS A 59 -11.59 14.97 -38.30
CA HIS A 59 -11.89 14.16 -37.10
C HIS A 59 -10.77 13.15 -36.78
N SER A 60 -10.05 12.64 -37.80
CA SER A 60 -8.89 11.78 -37.61
C SER A 60 -7.69 12.51 -37.01
N ASP A 61 -7.43 13.74 -37.43
CA ASP A 61 -6.30 14.53 -36.94
C ASP A 61 -6.53 15.03 -35.52
N LEU A 62 -7.78 15.39 -35.20
CA LEU A 62 -8.20 15.73 -33.85
C LEU A 62 -8.03 14.53 -32.90
N ALA A 63 -8.39 13.33 -33.35
CA ALA A 63 -8.18 12.09 -32.59
C ALA A 63 -6.69 11.79 -32.36
N ALA A 64 -5.84 11.95 -33.38
CA ALA A 64 -4.40 11.77 -33.25
C ALA A 64 -3.76 12.80 -32.29
N TYR A 65 -4.18 14.06 -32.38
CA TYR A 65 -3.72 15.13 -31.49
C TYR A 65 -4.17 14.89 -30.03
N ALA A 66 -5.42 14.46 -29.83
CA ALA A 66 -5.91 14.07 -28.51
C ALA A 66 -5.11 12.90 -27.91
N PHE A 67 -4.76 11.90 -28.72
CA PHE A 67 -3.91 10.78 -28.31
C PHE A 67 -2.48 11.23 -27.96
N GLN A 68 -1.90 12.15 -28.73
CA GLN A 68 -0.59 12.73 -28.47
C GLN A 68 -0.57 13.52 -27.14
N LEU A 69 -1.57 14.38 -26.91
CA LEU A 69 -1.74 15.10 -25.65
C LEU A 69 -1.95 14.15 -24.47
N GLN A 70 -2.75 13.10 -24.65
CA GLN A 70 -2.93 12.06 -23.63
C GLN A 70 -1.62 11.35 -23.29
N THR A 71 -0.78 11.08 -24.29
CA THR A 71 0.55 10.46 -24.13
C THR A 71 1.54 11.39 -23.44
N GLN A 72 1.46 12.70 -23.72
CA GLN A 72 2.26 13.71 -23.02
C GLN A 72 1.83 13.84 -21.54
N LEU A 73 0.52 13.90 -21.27
CA LEU A 73 -0.04 13.97 -19.92
C LEU A 73 0.26 12.71 -19.09
N SER A 74 0.38 11.55 -19.73
CA SER A 74 0.75 10.29 -19.08
C SER A 74 2.26 10.12 -18.85
N GLY A 75 3.09 11.09 -19.27
CA GLY A 75 4.54 11.10 -19.03
C GLY A 75 5.40 10.59 -20.19
N GLY A 76 4.84 10.45 -21.39
CA GLY A 76 5.50 9.96 -22.59
C GLY A 76 5.59 8.43 -22.65
N GLU A 77 5.97 7.89 -23.82
CA GLU A 77 6.16 6.45 -23.98
C GLU A 77 7.32 5.92 -23.12
N TRP A 78 7.10 4.73 -22.54
CA TRP A 78 8.09 4.00 -21.76
C TRP A 78 9.08 3.31 -22.70
N THR A 79 10.11 4.02 -23.12
CA THR A 79 11.20 3.45 -23.91
C THR A 79 12.04 2.47 -23.07
N PRO A 80 12.67 1.44 -23.67
CA PRO A 80 13.49 0.46 -22.94
C PRO A 80 14.58 1.09 -22.08
N GLU A 81 15.21 2.17 -22.56
CA GLU A 81 16.24 2.91 -21.82
C GLU A 81 15.69 3.58 -20.56
N LYS A 82 14.52 4.26 -20.67
CA LYS A 82 13.85 4.86 -19.51
C LYS A 82 13.43 3.79 -18.50
N ILE A 83 13.00 2.62 -18.97
CA ILE A 83 12.66 1.49 -18.11
C ILE A 83 13.91 1.05 -17.34
N GLN A 84 15.05 0.87 -18.00
CA GLN A 84 16.30 0.43 -17.37
C GLN A 84 16.82 1.45 -16.33
N GLU A 85 16.81 2.74 -16.67
CA GLU A 85 17.19 3.79 -15.73
C GLU A 85 16.27 3.80 -14.49
N ARG A 86 14.96 3.58 -14.71
CA ARG A 86 13.98 3.49 -13.62
C ARG A 86 14.12 2.22 -12.81
N ILE A 87 14.55 1.09 -13.40
CA ILE A 87 14.89 -0.14 -12.68
C ILE A 87 16.01 0.14 -11.68
N ASN A 88 17.12 0.72 -12.14
CA ASN A 88 18.27 1.04 -11.28
C ASN A 88 17.88 1.99 -10.14
N LYS A 89 17.17 3.09 -10.46
CA LYS A 89 16.66 4.03 -9.45
C LYS A 89 15.72 3.34 -8.44
N THR A 90 14.86 2.44 -8.91
CA THR A 90 13.94 1.70 -8.04
C THR A 90 14.68 0.71 -7.15
N ALA A 91 15.73 0.06 -7.66
CA ALA A 91 16.62 -0.81 -6.87
C ALA A 91 17.29 -0.05 -5.72
N ASP A 92 17.81 1.16 -6.00
CA ASP A 92 18.43 2.03 -5.01
C ASP A 92 17.46 2.46 -3.91
N ILE A 93 16.25 2.89 -4.32
CA ILE A 93 15.18 3.25 -3.39
C ILE A 93 14.79 2.05 -2.51
N CYS A 94 14.61 0.88 -3.12
CA CYS A 94 14.32 -0.35 -2.39
C CYS A 94 15.41 -0.65 -1.35
N ARG A 95 16.69 -0.60 -1.72
CA ARG A 95 17.80 -0.81 -0.78
C ARG A 95 17.79 0.17 0.38
N ALA A 96 17.66 1.46 0.09
CA ALA A 96 17.71 2.52 1.09
C ALA A 96 16.52 2.41 2.08
N GLU A 97 15.32 2.19 1.56
CA GLU A 97 14.11 2.06 2.37
C GLU A 97 14.08 0.76 3.19
N ILE A 98 14.53 -0.36 2.61
CA ILE A 98 14.68 -1.61 3.36
C ILE A 98 15.66 -1.39 4.51
N LYS A 99 16.85 -0.83 4.25
CA LYS A 99 17.86 -0.56 5.28
C LYS A 99 17.31 0.33 6.41
N LYS A 100 16.51 1.35 6.09
CA LYS A 100 15.87 2.27 7.06
C LYS A 100 14.85 1.58 7.96
N GLN A 101 14.16 0.55 7.45
CA GLN A 101 13.11 -0.16 8.18
C GLN A 101 13.62 -1.40 8.93
N MET A 102 14.86 -1.84 8.70
CA MET A 102 15.50 -2.91 9.45
C MET A 102 15.73 -2.50 10.90
N LYS A 103 14.97 -3.11 11.82
CA LYS A 103 15.12 -2.90 13.27
C LYS A 103 15.56 -4.21 13.91
N TRP A 104 16.51 -4.12 14.83
CA TRP A 104 16.92 -5.27 15.62
C TRP A 104 15.74 -5.77 16.46
N GLN A 105 15.58 -7.10 16.52
CA GLN A 105 14.61 -7.80 17.36
C GLN A 105 15.32 -8.98 18.04
N PRO A 106 14.91 -9.43 19.24
CA PRO A 106 15.52 -10.59 19.90
C PRO A 106 15.48 -11.86 19.04
N SER A 107 14.40 -12.06 18.28
CA SER A 107 14.24 -13.17 17.33
C SER A 107 15.20 -13.13 16.14
N CYS A 108 15.94 -12.04 15.93
CA CYS A 108 17.00 -11.99 14.91
C CYS A 108 18.17 -12.92 15.27
N LYS A 109 18.43 -13.15 16.56
CA LYS A 109 19.47 -14.09 17.02
C LYS A 109 19.22 -15.52 16.53
N GLN A 110 17.95 -15.93 16.54
CA GLN A 110 17.52 -17.27 16.12
C GLN A 110 17.23 -17.35 14.60
N GLY A 111 17.35 -16.24 13.86
CA GLY A 111 17.04 -16.19 12.42
C GLY A 111 15.56 -16.42 12.08
N THR A 112 14.65 -16.40 13.05
CA THR A 112 13.22 -16.68 12.86
C THR A 112 12.40 -15.44 12.49
N THR A 113 13.02 -14.25 12.53
CA THR A 113 12.34 -12.98 12.24
C THR A 113 11.89 -12.92 10.78
N LYS A 114 10.59 -12.74 10.57
CA LYS A 114 10.03 -12.45 9.24
C LYS A 114 9.88 -10.95 9.07
N TRP A 115 10.26 -10.45 7.91
CA TRP A 115 10.17 -9.04 7.57
C TRP A 115 9.57 -8.86 6.18
N SER A 116 8.86 -7.74 5.96
CA SER A 116 8.22 -7.44 4.68
C SER A 116 8.34 -5.95 4.35
N TYR A 117 8.68 -5.67 3.09
CA TYR A 117 8.71 -4.34 2.52
C TYR A 117 7.55 -4.14 1.55
N THR A 118 6.94 -2.96 1.55
CA THR A 118 5.98 -2.57 0.50
C THR A 118 6.52 -1.34 -0.21
N ALA A 119 6.69 -1.46 -1.52
CA ALA A 119 7.08 -0.36 -2.40
C ALA A 119 6.00 -0.08 -3.45
N VAL A 120 5.99 1.14 -3.95
CA VAL A 120 5.21 1.52 -5.14
C VAL A 120 6.17 1.61 -6.31
N VAL A 121 5.94 0.80 -7.34
CA VAL A 121 6.70 0.87 -8.59
C VAL A 121 5.90 1.67 -9.62
N PRO A 122 6.52 2.60 -10.35
CA PRO A 122 5.79 3.47 -11.29
C PRO A 122 5.14 2.74 -12.48
N HIS A 123 5.76 1.66 -12.97
CA HIS A 123 5.31 0.94 -14.16
C HIS A 123 5.49 -0.57 -14.01
N GLU A 124 4.65 -1.36 -14.69
CA GLU A 124 4.68 -2.83 -14.61
C GLU A 124 5.99 -3.39 -15.18
N ASP A 125 6.51 -2.80 -16.26
CA ASP A 125 7.74 -3.28 -16.91
C ASP A 125 8.99 -3.01 -16.08
N VAL A 126 9.01 -1.90 -15.32
CA VAL A 126 10.06 -1.63 -14.33
C VAL A 126 10.04 -2.68 -13.23
N PHE A 127 8.86 -3.12 -12.80
CA PHE A 127 8.73 -4.17 -11.79
C PHE A 127 9.21 -5.53 -12.33
N TYR A 128 8.77 -5.91 -13.53
CA TYR A 128 9.19 -7.17 -14.16
C TYR A 128 10.70 -7.19 -14.45
N GLY A 129 11.27 -6.09 -14.95
CA GLY A 129 12.71 -5.99 -15.20
C GLY A 129 13.54 -6.00 -13.92
N LEU A 130 13.09 -5.32 -12.85
CA LEU A 130 13.80 -5.29 -11.56
C LEU A 130 13.95 -6.69 -10.95
N PHE A 131 12.94 -7.54 -11.09
CA PHE A 131 12.98 -8.91 -10.57
C PHE A 131 13.32 -9.95 -11.65
N GLY A 132 13.54 -9.53 -12.92
CA GLY A 132 13.71 -10.39 -14.10
C GLY A 132 12.64 -11.47 -14.23
N ILE A 133 11.38 -11.08 -14.06
CA ILE A 133 10.23 -11.95 -14.25
C ILE A 133 9.68 -11.68 -15.64
N GLU A 134 9.48 -12.71 -16.45
CA GLU A 134 8.89 -12.56 -17.78
C GLU A 134 7.46 -12.00 -17.72
N LYS A 135 7.20 -11.00 -18.58
CA LYS A 135 5.88 -10.38 -18.74
C LYS A 135 4.96 -11.33 -19.52
N GLY A 136 3.71 -11.49 -19.06
CA GLY A 136 2.69 -12.29 -19.77
C GLY A 136 2.59 -13.75 -19.33
N GLY A 137 3.44 -14.21 -18.40
CA GLY A 137 3.31 -15.53 -17.79
C GLY A 137 2.03 -15.69 -16.94
N LYS A 138 1.76 -16.94 -16.50
CA LYS A 138 0.61 -17.26 -15.66
C LYS A 138 0.60 -16.40 -14.39
N ALA A 139 -0.53 -15.74 -14.13
CA ALA A 139 -0.69 -14.87 -12.97
C ALA A 139 -0.36 -15.62 -11.67
N TRP A 140 0.60 -15.10 -10.92
CA TRP A 140 1.07 -15.69 -9.67
C TRP A 140 0.58 -14.88 -8.46
N LYS A 141 0.26 -15.59 -7.38
CA LYS A 141 -0.11 -14.99 -6.09
C LYS A 141 1.13 -14.64 -5.26
N THR A 142 2.16 -15.47 -5.34
CA THR A 142 3.44 -15.26 -4.68
C THR A 142 4.53 -15.81 -5.59
N LYS A 143 5.48 -14.95 -5.98
CA LYS A 143 6.67 -15.39 -6.70
C LYS A 143 7.78 -15.51 -5.68
N LYS A 144 8.40 -16.68 -5.62
CA LYS A 144 9.62 -16.87 -4.85
C LYS A 144 10.81 -16.59 -5.75
N VAL A 145 11.72 -15.77 -5.27
CA VAL A 145 12.99 -15.43 -5.94
C VAL A 145 14.13 -15.86 -5.02
N PRO A 146 15.12 -16.64 -5.49
CA PRO A 146 16.30 -16.97 -4.71
C PRO A 146 16.98 -15.71 -4.17
N LEU A 147 17.49 -15.76 -2.93
CA LEU A 147 18.13 -14.58 -2.34
C LEU A 147 19.34 -14.10 -3.15
N GLU A 148 20.07 -15.03 -3.77
CA GLU A 148 21.26 -14.68 -4.56
C GLU A 148 20.91 -13.89 -5.82
N GLU A 149 19.85 -14.30 -6.54
CA GLU A 149 19.34 -13.56 -7.69
C GLU A 149 18.84 -12.16 -7.29
N PHE A 150 18.18 -12.06 -6.13
CA PHE A 150 17.77 -10.76 -5.58
C PHE A 150 18.98 -9.87 -5.25
N ARG A 151 20.07 -10.44 -4.70
CA ARG A 151 21.31 -9.72 -4.39
C ARG A 151 22.03 -9.26 -5.66
N GLN A 152 22.00 -10.02 -6.74
CA GLN A 152 22.59 -9.61 -8.02
C GLN A 152 21.86 -8.40 -8.62
N LYS A 153 20.52 -8.39 -8.54
CA LYS A 153 19.70 -7.33 -9.16
C LYS A 153 19.59 -6.08 -8.28
N VAL A 154 19.25 -6.26 -7.00
CA VAL A 154 18.99 -5.15 -6.07
C VAL A 154 20.25 -4.75 -5.31
N GLY A 155 21.19 -5.66 -5.12
CA GLY A 155 22.42 -5.45 -4.34
C GLY A 155 22.38 -6.08 -2.95
N HIS A 156 23.54 -6.16 -2.31
CA HIS A 156 23.63 -6.61 -0.92
C HIS A 156 23.04 -5.57 0.04
N ILE A 157 22.12 -6.01 0.91
CA ILE A 157 21.46 -5.15 1.91
C ILE A 157 21.96 -5.53 3.30
N SER A 158 22.63 -4.59 3.97
CA SER A 158 23.04 -4.69 5.36
C SER A 158 22.74 -3.40 6.12
N ALA A 159 22.34 -3.54 7.38
CA ALA A 159 22.13 -2.42 8.31
C ALA A 159 23.05 -2.57 9.51
N SER A 160 23.84 -1.54 9.82
CA SER A 160 24.71 -1.53 11.00
C SER A 160 23.89 -1.37 12.27
N ILE A 161 24.24 -2.12 13.30
CA ILE A 161 23.73 -1.97 14.67
C ILE A 161 24.92 -1.80 15.61
N ARG A 162 24.69 -1.39 16.86
CA ARG A 162 25.75 -1.01 17.82
C ARG A 162 26.90 -2.03 17.93
N TYR A 163 26.56 -3.32 17.91
CA TYR A 163 27.53 -4.41 18.06
C TYR A 163 27.40 -5.47 16.94
N GLY A 164 27.07 -5.07 15.72
CA GLY A 164 26.97 -6.01 14.60
C GLY A 164 26.29 -5.46 13.35
N SER A 165 25.85 -6.35 12.47
CA SER A 165 25.12 -6.00 11.25
C SER A 165 23.92 -6.91 11.04
N LEU A 166 22.77 -6.34 10.69
CA LEU A 166 21.61 -7.08 10.22
C LEU A 166 21.74 -7.33 8.71
N ARG A 167 21.46 -8.55 8.28
CA ARG A 167 21.46 -8.98 6.88
C ARG A 167 20.30 -9.93 6.62
N LEU A 168 19.89 -10.03 5.36
CA LEU A 168 18.91 -11.03 4.93
C LEU A 168 19.58 -12.41 4.87
N THR A 169 19.00 -13.40 5.57
CA THR A 169 19.53 -14.77 5.70
C THR A 169 18.63 -15.85 5.11
N GLY A 170 17.40 -15.52 4.70
CA GLY A 170 16.46 -16.49 4.12
C GLY A 170 16.92 -17.03 2.76
N THR A 171 16.59 -18.28 2.44
CA THR A 171 16.92 -18.89 1.14
C THR A 171 16.19 -18.23 -0.03
N GLU A 172 14.93 -17.86 0.18
CA GLU A 172 14.04 -17.33 -0.84
C GLU A 172 13.29 -16.07 -0.34
N MET A 173 13.09 -15.12 -1.23
CA MET A 173 12.26 -13.93 -1.03
C MET A 173 10.90 -14.11 -1.70
N ALA A 174 9.81 -13.82 -0.98
CA ALA A 174 8.45 -13.95 -1.48
C ALA A 174 7.87 -12.59 -1.91
N ILE A 175 7.72 -12.39 -3.22
CA ILE A 175 7.10 -11.20 -3.80
C ILE A 175 5.58 -11.41 -3.85
N LYS A 176 4.81 -10.44 -3.34
CA LYS A 176 3.35 -10.48 -3.27
C LYS A 176 2.76 -9.13 -3.65
N THR A 177 1.68 -9.14 -4.43
CA THR A 177 0.89 -7.92 -4.66
C THR A 177 0.07 -7.59 -3.41
N PRO A 178 0.25 -6.40 -2.79
CA PRO A 178 -0.47 -6.05 -1.57
C PRO A 178 -1.96 -5.85 -1.84
N ILE A 179 -2.78 -6.20 -0.84
CA ILE A 179 -4.23 -5.97 -0.91
C ILE A 179 -4.49 -4.51 -0.55
N VAL A 180 -4.58 -3.65 -1.57
CA VAL A 180 -4.95 -2.24 -1.39
C VAL A 180 -6.47 -2.08 -1.38
N LYS A 181 -7.02 -1.57 -0.28
CA LYS A 181 -8.43 -1.14 -0.18
C LYS A 181 -8.51 0.37 -0.30
N LYS A 182 -9.08 0.88 -1.40
CA LYS A 182 -9.24 2.32 -1.68
C LYS A 182 -10.06 3.06 -0.62
N ARG A 183 -10.99 2.36 0.03
CA ARG A 183 -11.81 2.86 1.12
C ARG A 183 -12.05 1.73 2.10
N THR A 184 -11.84 2.00 3.38
CA THR A 184 -12.10 1.06 4.49
C THR A 184 -13.48 1.29 5.10
N LYS A 185 -13.92 2.56 5.21
CA LYS A 185 -15.25 2.92 5.73
C LYS A 185 -16.37 2.39 4.83
N HIS A 186 -17.39 1.79 5.44
CA HIS A 186 -18.59 1.37 4.73
C HIS A 186 -19.33 2.55 4.09
N PHE A 187 -20.11 2.26 3.05
CA PHE A 187 -21.04 3.21 2.46
C PHE A 187 -22.38 3.08 3.19
N LYS A 188 -22.59 3.93 4.20
CA LYS A 188 -23.84 3.98 4.95
C LYS A 188 -24.90 4.80 4.21
N ARG A 189 -26.17 4.42 4.33
CA ARG A 189 -27.31 5.21 3.82
C ARG A 189 -27.36 6.58 4.49
N HIS A 190 -27.69 7.62 3.73
CA HIS A 190 -27.88 8.97 4.26
C HIS A 190 -28.94 8.97 5.37
N GLN A 191 -28.64 9.63 6.51
CA GLN A 191 -29.50 9.74 7.70
C GLN A 191 -29.80 8.41 8.44
N SER A 192 -29.07 7.33 8.14
CA SER A 192 -29.19 6.08 8.92
C SER A 192 -28.66 6.20 10.36
N ASP A 193 -27.82 7.18 10.61
CA ASP A 193 -27.33 7.59 11.92
C ASP A 193 -28.38 8.33 12.75
N ARG A 194 -29.36 8.99 12.10
CA ARG A 194 -30.37 9.81 12.76
C ARG A 194 -31.64 9.05 13.10
N TYR A 195 -32.05 8.11 12.26
CA TYR A 195 -33.33 7.40 12.39
C TYR A 195 -33.13 5.90 12.37
N HIS A 196 -33.62 5.21 13.41
CA HIS A 196 -33.55 3.76 13.49
C HIS A 196 -34.33 3.04 12.37
N SER A 197 -35.41 3.66 11.87
CA SER A 197 -36.18 3.17 10.72
C SER A 197 -35.37 3.16 9.42
N VAL A 198 -34.34 4.01 9.31
CA VAL A 198 -33.47 4.10 8.15
C VAL A 198 -32.25 3.20 8.35
N LYS A 199 -32.34 1.96 7.88
CA LYS A 199 -31.24 0.98 7.96
C LYS A 199 -29.97 1.45 7.23
N GLU A 200 -28.80 0.99 7.71
CA GLU A 200 -27.48 1.41 7.20
C GLU A 200 -27.19 0.98 5.74
N ALA A 201 -27.90 -0.02 5.23
CA ALA A 201 -27.69 -0.55 3.87
C ALA A 201 -27.84 0.56 2.82
N TRP A 202 -26.78 0.75 2.02
CA TRP A 202 -26.71 1.84 1.04
C TRP A 202 -27.92 1.88 0.11
N ARG A 203 -28.49 3.07 -0.07
CA ARG A 203 -29.50 3.38 -1.09
C ARG A 203 -29.12 4.68 -1.78
N LYS A 204 -29.23 4.72 -3.11
CA LYS A 204 -28.98 5.94 -3.89
C LYS A 204 -30.04 7.00 -3.54
N PRO A 205 -29.67 8.17 -2.97
CA PRO A 205 -30.63 9.21 -2.66
C PRO A 205 -31.24 9.79 -3.94
N LYS A 206 -32.57 9.90 -3.99
CA LYS A 206 -33.32 10.39 -5.17
C LYS A 206 -33.94 11.78 -5.00
N GLY A 207 -34.05 12.29 -3.76
CA GLY A 207 -34.73 13.55 -3.47
C GLY A 207 -34.12 14.78 -4.16
N ILE A 208 -34.97 15.74 -4.53
CA ILE A 208 -34.61 16.92 -5.32
C ILE A 208 -33.52 17.77 -4.63
N ASP A 209 -33.66 18.04 -3.33
CA ASP A 209 -32.72 18.86 -2.54
C ASP A 209 -31.71 18.05 -1.73
N ASN A 210 -31.59 16.74 -1.98
CA ASN A 210 -30.71 15.90 -1.20
C ASN A 210 -29.23 16.28 -1.41
N ARG A 211 -28.56 16.68 -0.32
CA ARG A 211 -27.18 17.16 -0.34
C ARG A 211 -26.16 16.11 -0.78
N VAL A 212 -26.38 14.84 -0.43
CA VAL A 212 -25.52 13.72 -0.87
C VAL A 212 -25.67 13.48 -2.37
N ARG A 213 -26.90 13.52 -2.91
CA ARG A 213 -27.16 13.39 -4.35
C ARG A 213 -26.43 14.48 -5.15
N ARG A 214 -26.51 15.73 -4.67
CA ARG A 214 -25.83 16.91 -5.25
C ARG A 214 -24.32 16.98 -4.97
N ARG A 215 -23.76 16.06 -4.16
CA ARG A 215 -22.33 15.94 -3.84
C ARG A 215 -21.70 17.19 -3.19
N PHE A 216 -22.43 17.85 -2.29
CA PHE A 216 -21.85 18.95 -1.52
C PHE A 216 -20.65 18.50 -0.68
N LYS A 217 -19.67 19.40 -0.52
CA LYS A 217 -18.49 19.19 0.35
C LYS A 217 -18.95 18.86 1.79
N GLY A 218 -18.21 17.97 2.45
CA GLY A 218 -18.51 17.54 3.82
C GLY A 218 -19.58 16.45 3.95
N GLN A 219 -20.24 16.06 2.86
CA GLN A 219 -21.22 14.97 2.88
C GLN A 219 -20.58 13.60 2.62
N SER A 220 -21.26 12.55 3.09
CA SER A 220 -20.87 11.16 2.84
C SER A 220 -20.78 10.88 1.34
N PRO A 221 -19.66 10.31 0.85
CA PRO A 221 -19.48 10.07 -0.58
C PRO A 221 -20.35 8.90 -1.04
N MET A 222 -20.85 9.01 -2.27
CA MET A 222 -21.59 7.94 -2.92
C MET A 222 -20.65 6.84 -3.45
N PRO A 223 -21.08 5.56 -3.46
CA PRO A 223 -20.40 4.50 -4.20
C PRO A 223 -20.28 4.87 -5.67
N LYS A 224 -19.10 4.60 -6.23
CA LYS A 224 -18.73 4.82 -7.63
C LYS A 224 -17.84 3.66 -8.08
N ILE A 225 -17.80 3.40 -9.39
CA ILE A 225 -16.92 2.39 -9.99
C ILE A 225 -15.44 2.61 -9.65
N GLY A 226 -15.03 3.87 -9.46
CA GLY A 226 -13.66 4.23 -9.06
C GLY A 226 -13.19 3.62 -7.73
N TYR A 227 -14.12 3.25 -6.83
CA TYR A 227 -13.78 2.55 -5.58
C TYR A 227 -13.53 1.04 -5.77
N GLY A 228 -13.73 0.50 -6.97
CA GLY A 228 -13.45 -0.90 -7.30
C GLY A 228 -12.02 -1.29 -6.94
N SER A 229 -11.88 -2.42 -6.24
CA SER A 229 -10.58 -3.02 -5.93
C SER A 229 -9.93 -3.59 -7.19
N ASN A 230 -8.61 -3.74 -7.19
CA ASN A 230 -7.87 -4.35 -8.30
C ASN A 230 -8.43 -5.76 -8.59
N LYS A 231 -8.64 -6.10 -9.88
CA LYS A 231 -9.13 -7.42 -10.32
C LYS A 231 -8.31 -8.57 -9.71
N LYS A 232 -6.98 -8.42 -9.63
CA LYS A 232 -6.07 -9.43 -9.07
C LYS A 232 -6.28 -9.67 -7.55
N THR A 233 -6.66 -8.65 -6.79
CA THR A 233 -6.80 -8.72 -5.32
C THR A 233 -8.26 -8.73 -4.84
N ARG A 234 -9.22 -8.70 -5.76
CA ARG A 234 -10.65 -8.74 -5.45
C ARG A 234 -11.01 -10.08 -4.78
N HIS A 235 -11.79 -10.02 -3.70
CA HIS A 235 -12.22 -11.17 -2.89
C HIS A 235 -11.10 -11.95 -2.18
N LEU A 236 -9.87 -11.42 -2.11
CA LEU A 236 -8.84 -12.01 -1.25
C LEU A 236 -9.10 -11.67 0.22
N LEU A 237 -8.94 -12.69 1.07
CA LEU A 237 -8.88 -12.56 2.52
C LEU A 237 -7.53 -11.97 2.96
N PRO A 238 -7.41 -11.47 4.21
CA PRO A 238 -6.14 -11.00 4.76
C PRO A 238 -5.03 -12.08 4.77
N ASN A 239 -5.41 -13.36 4.85
CA ASN A 239 -4.48 -14.49 4.73
C ASN A 239 -3.98 -14.72 3.28
N GLY A 240 -4.46 -13.93 2.32
CA GLY A 240 -4.12 -14.00 0.90
C GLY A 240 -4.87 -15.08 0.11
N LEU A 241 -5.72 -15.90 0.73
CA LEU A 241 -6.54 -16.93 0.06
C LEU A 241 -7.91 -16.37 -0.34
N LYS A 242 -8.55 -16.97 -1.33
CA LYS A 242 -9.97 -16.74 -1.63
C LYS A 242 -10.81 -17.65 -0.73
N LYS A 243 -11.93 -17.13 -0.23
CA LYS A 243 -12.90 -17.92 0.53
C LYS A 243 -13.69 -18.84 -0.41
N PHE A 244 -13.78 -20.12 -0.07
CA PHE A 244 -14.67 -21.09 -0.73
C PHE A 244 -15.59 -21.71 0.33
N LEU A 245 -16.90 -21.57 0.16
CA LEU A 245 -17.88 -22.10 1.11
C LEU A 245 -18.04 -23.61 0.86
N VAL A 246 -17.91 -24.42 1.91
CA VAL A 246 -17.97 -25.89 1.85
C VAL A 246 -19.04 -26.40 2.81
N SER A 247 -19.91 -27.29 2.34
CA SER A 247 -20.97 -27.92 3.12
C SER A 247 -20.72 -29.41 3.37
N ASN A 248 -19.98 -30.08 2.48
CA ASN A 248 -19.72 -31.51 2.52
C ASN A 248 -18.24 -31.85 2.22
N VAL A 249 -17.87 -33.11 2.41
CA VAL A 249 -16.50 -33.59 2.18
C VAL A 249 -16.14 -33.58 0.68
N LYS A 250 -17.09 -33.85 -0.21
CA LYS A 250 -16.85 -33.87 -1.67
C LYS A 250 -16.44 -32.51 -2.22
N GLU A 251 -17.07 -31.43 -1.74
CA GLU A 251 -16.74 -30.05 -2.08
C GLU A 251 -15.33 -29.65 -1.61
N LEU A 252 -14.83 -30.29 -0.55
CA LEU A 252 -13.47 -30.09 -0.07
C LEU A 252 -12.43 -30.71 -1.02
N GLU A 253 -12.78 -31.82 -1.68
CA GLU A 253 -11.88 -32.50 -2.63
C GLU A 253 -11.63 -31.65 -3.88
N LEU A 254 -12.60 -30.80 -4.28
CA LEU A 254 -12.39 -29.79 -5.33
C LEU A 254 -11.23 -28.83 -5.02
N LEU A 255 -10.89 -28.66 -3.73
CA LEU A 255 -9.79 -27.80 -3.30
C LEU A 255 -8.43 -28.51 -3.27
N LEU A 256 -8.35 -29.81 -3.57
CA LEU A 256 -7.10 -30.57 -3.57
C LEU A 256 -6.03 -29.92 -4.47
N MET A 257 -6.40 -29.59 -5.70
CA MET A 257 -5.50 -28.91 -6.65
C MET A 257 -5.32 -27.41 -6.37
N HIS A 258 -6.21 -26.82 -5.55
CA HIS A 258 -6.33 -25.37 -5.38
C HIS A 258 -6.08 -24.88 -3.94
N ASN A 259 -5.47 -25.70 -3.10
CA ASN A 259 -5.18 -25.43 -1.68
C ASN A 259 -4.36 -24.15 -1.42
N LYS A 260 -3.52 -23.73 -2.38
CA LYS A 260 -2.72 -22.48 -2.30
C LYS A 260 -3.50 -21.22 -2.68
N SER A 261 -4.62 -21.38 -3.37
CA SER A 261 -5.45 -20.29 -3.90
C SER A 261 -6.68 -20.04 -3.02
N TYR A 262 -7.28 -21.09 -2.48
CA TYR A 262 -8.52 -21.03 -1.71
C TYR A 262 -8.34 -21.53 -0.28
N ALA A 263 -9.16 -20.98 0.61
CA ALA A 263 -9.39 -21.48 1.95
C ALA A 263 -10.84 -21.97 2.03
N ALA A 264 -11.05 -23.12 2.65
CA ALA A 264 -12.39 -23.63 2.92
C ALA A 264 -13.01 -22.85 4.10
N GLU A 265 -14.25 -22.42 3.95
CA GLU A 265 -15.09 -21.96 5.05
C GLU A 265 -16.26 -22.91 5.18
N ILE A 266 -16.35 -23.59 6.33
CA ILE A 266 -17.41 -24.56 6.54
C ILE A 266 -18.72 -23.80 6.78
N ALA A 267 -19.76 -24.13 6.01
CA ALA A 267 -21.05 -23.47 6.07
C ALA A 267 -21.69 -23.53 7.46
N HIS A 268 -22.53 -22.52 7.76
CA HIS A 268 -23.13 -22.34 9.09
C HIS A 268 -24.15 -23.42 9.46
N ASN A 269 -24.73 -24.10 8.47
CA ASN A 269 -25.73 -25.16 8.63
C ASN A 269 -25.13 -26.54 8.93
N VAL A 270 -23.80 -26.72 8.83
CA VAL A 270 -23.16 -28.01 9.04
C VAL A 270 -23.11 -28.39 10.53
N SER A 271 -23.60 -29.58 10.86
CA SER A 271 -23.60 -30.13 12.24
C SER A 271 -22.19 -30.38 12.77
N SER A 272 -22.01 -30.39 14.10
CA SER A 272 -20.70 -30.62 14.75
C SER A 272 -20.04 -31.91 14.30
N ARG A 273 -20.79 -33.02 14.23
CA ARG A 273 -20.30 -34.33 13.75
C ARG A 273 -19.69 -34.24 12.34
N ASN A 274 -20.41 -33.62 11.40
CA ASN A 274 -19.93 -33.48 10.02
C ASN A 274 -18.75 -32.50 9.93
N ARG A 275 -18.69 -31.49 10.80
CA ARG A 275 -17.53 -30.58 10.86
C ARG A 275 -16.26 -31.32 11.23
N THR A 276 -16.30 -32.26 12.18
CA THR A 276 -15.13 -33.08 12.54
C THR A 276 -14.60 -33.84 11.34
N THR A 277 -15.47 -34.53 10.59
CA THR A 277 -15.09 -35.27 9.38
C THR A 277 -14.50 -34.36 8.30
N ILE A 278 -15.09 -33.17 8.08
CA ILE A 278 -14.57 -32.19 7.12
C ILE A 278 -13.20 -31.67 7.56
N LEU A 279 -12.99 -31.42 8.85
CA LEU A 279 -11.71 -30.93 9.39
C LEU A 279 -10.62 -31.99 9.29
N GLU A 280 -10.91 -33.24 9.62
CA GLU A 280 -10.00 -34.37 9.45
C GLU A 280 -9.58 -34.50 7.99
N ARG A 281 -10.54 -34.51 7.06
CA ARG A 281 -10.22 -34.56 5.64
C ARG A 281 -9.43 -33.33 5.18
N ALA A 282 -9.73 -32.14 5.69
CA ALA A 282 -9.01 -30.92 5.33
C ALA A 282 -7.55 -30.94 5.78
N LYS A 283 -7.27 -31.52 6.95
CA LYS A 283 -5.89 -31.74 7.43
C LYS A 283 -5.13 -32.67 6.48
N VAL A 284 -5.75 -33.78 6.06
CA VAL A 284 -5.14 -34.73 5.11
C VAL A 284 -4.82 -34.07 3.77
N LEU A 285 -5.75 -33.26 3.23
CA LEU A 285 -5.56 -32.57 1.95
C LEU A 285 -4.67 -31.31 2.06
N GLY A 286 -4.25 -30.93 3.28
CA GLY A 286 -3.50 -29.69 3.52
C GLY A 286 -4.28 -28.41 3.19
N VAL A 287 -5.62 -28.46 3.22
CA VAL A 287 -6.49 -27.33 2.92
C VAL A 287 -6.70 -26.48 4.17
N LYS A 288 -6.46 -25.18 4.06
CA LYS A 288 -6.67 -24.25 5.18
C LYS A 288 -8.15 -23.96 5.38
N VAL A 289 -8.65 -24.20 6.60
CA VAL A 289 -10.02 -23.88 7.02
C VAL A 289 -10.06 -22.55 7.78
N THR A 290 -11.03 -21.67 7.49
CA THR A 290 -11.14 -20.35 8.12
C THR A 290 -11.79 -20.39 9.50
N ASN A 291 -12.69 -21.35 9.75
CA ASN A 291 -13.47 -21.49 10.99
C ASN A 291 -13.27 -22.87 11.66
N PRO A 292 -12.03 -23.29 12.00
CA PRO A 292 -11.75 -24.64 12.47
C PRO A 292 -12.39 -24.97 13.84
N ALA A 293 -12.42 -24.03 14.78
CA ALA A 293 -12.89 -24.25 16.15
C ALA A 293 -14.42 -24.11 16.33
N ALA A 294 -15.18 -23.80 15.27
CA ALA A 294 -16.60 -23.53 15.45
C ALA A 294 -17.38 -24.81 15.79
N ARG A 295 -18.21 -24.75 16.84
CA ARG A 295 -19.06 -25.85 17.37
C ARG A 295 -18.32 -27.06 17.94
N LEU A 296 -17.00 -26.98 18.12
CA LEU A 296 -16.20 -28.02 18.75
C LEU A 296 -15.63 -27.42 20.04
N ARG A 297 -16.20 -27.81 21.19
CA ARG A 297 -15.57 -27.53 22.48
C ARG A 297 -14.52 -28.62 22.72
N SER A 298 -13.31 -28.22 23.07
CA SER A 298 -12.40 -29.12 23.78
C SER A 298 -12.97 -29.32 25.18
N GLU A 299 -13.16 -30.55 25.60
CA GLU A 299 -13.38 -30.85 27.01
C GLU A 299 -12.12 -30.38 27.76
N GLU A 300 -12.34 -29.61 28.82
CA GLU A 300 -11.32 -29.15 29.77
C GLU A 300 -11.37 -30.07 30.99
#